data_AF-A0A646KBT7-F1
#
_entry.id   AF-A0A646KBT7-F1
#
_cell.length_a   1.000
_cell.length_b   1.000
_cell.length_c   1.000
_cell.angle_alpha   90.00
_cell.angle_beta   90.00
_cell.angle_gamma   90.00
#
_symmetry.space_group_name_H-M   'P 1'
#
loop_
_entity.id
_entity.type
_entity.pdbx_description
1 polymer ?
#
loop_
_entity_poly.entity_id
_entity_poly.type
_entity_poly.pdbx_seq_one_letter_code
_entity_poly.pdbx_strand_id
1 'polypeptide(L)'
;MQQVGVLKIGRRDARRVLVLLGGREGGAGVFRHTARTLAADADDLQVWAVDRREQNLADLSAFADGPEQATEYYLGGHYQVQDPAQSLFAAQWGLEVLLEDVRRVVQEAADGGRRDVVLGGVSVGGSEALLYAAWDFDGTPGYRDLAGLAVVDGGVHNAYSGAGMEFDLPLEAAKGWLAAIEAGAVFEDFTSTTTGLGAQPESAAVWFQLAAQHALADPDGPAALADRLPEGFRTEGKLTNAGLFGRLVDAAHAHPSYSVHAGHLDDSGAWTDGGHTRLRTVAEAFAGPRPGAWTWYTLSRVMLDLVAAIDFEENELTRLLGLRLAHGGAIDVPLYTFQSGLTNGTTGQAAATVTAASRIPELSLHSDAALTHQDIVYAQREDNRFLQTLSQFLRGLPRRDR
;
A
#
# COMPACT_ATOMS: atom_id res chain seq x y z
N MET A 1 14.15 -15.81 2.67
CA MET A 1 13.25 -14.89 3.39
C MET A 1 13.81 -13.47 3.57
N GLN A 2 15.06 -13.18 3.17
CA GLN A 2 15.65 -11.82 3.22
C GLN A 2 15.59 -11.07 1.88
N GLN A 3 14.68 -11.45 0.99
CA GLN A 3 14.57 -10.82 -0.34
C GLN A 3 13.28 -10.01 -0.39
N VAL A 4 13.33 -8.82 -0.98
CA VAL A 4 12.12 -8.06 -1.30
C VAL A 4 11.81 -8.19 -2.78
N GLY A 5 10.53 -8.39 -3.08
CA GLY A 5 10.03 -8.37 -4.45
C GLY A 5 9.96 -6.94 -4.96
N VAL A 6 10.26 -6.72 -6.24
CA VAL A 6 10.13 -5.40 -6.86
C VAL A 6 9.45 -5.51 -8.21
N LEU A 7 8.28 -4.88 -8.35
CA LEU A 7 7.69 -4.60 -9.65
C LEU A 7 8.50 -3.51 -10.33
N LYS A 8 8.98 -3.72 -11.57
CA LYS A 8 9.70 -2.69 -12.34
C LYS A 8 9.01 -2.50 -13.68
N ILE A 9 8.49 -1.29 -13.95
CA ILE A 9 7.78 -0.94 -15.18
C ILE A 9 8.39 0.33 -15.78
N GLY A 10 8.52 0.36 -17.10
CA GLY A 10 9.20 1.42 -17.84
C GLY A 10 10.60 1.02 -18.30
N ARG A 11 11.31 1.95 -18.93
CA ARG A 11 12.61 1.69 -19.55
C ARG A 11 13.69 1.41 -18.51
N ARG A 12 14.54 0.42 -18.77
CA ARG A 12 15.65 0.05 -17.87
C ARG A 12 16.74 1.11 -17.77
N ASP A 13 16.88 1.93 -18.82
CA ASP A 13 17.85 3.01 -18.94
C ASP A 13 17.28 4.40 -18.58
N ALA A 14 16.03 4.47 -18.10
CA ALA A 14 15.41 5.71 -17.67
C ALA A 14 16.24 6.39 -16.57
N ARG A 15 16.48 7.70 -16.67
CA ARG A 15 17.35 8.41 -15.73
C ARG A 15 16.68 8.68 -14.38
N ARG A 16 15.36 8.62 -14.30
CA ARG A 16 14.60 8.79 -13.07
C ARG A 16 13.89 7.48 -12.69
N VAL A 17 13.93 7.15 -11.41
CA VAL A 17 13.18 6.02 -10.83
C VAL A 17 12.26 6.56 -9.75
N LEU A 18 10.96 6.33 -9.89
CA LEU A 18 10.00 6.47 -8.79
C LEU A 18 9.90 5.12 -8.08
N VAL A 19 10.22 5.07 -6.79
CA VAL A 19 10.01 3.89 -5.94
C VAL A 19 8.76 4.12 -5.10
N LEU A 20 7.79 3.21 -5.16
CA LEU A 20 6.50 3.30 -4.47
C LEU A 20 6.36 2.24 -3.37
N LEU A 21 5.87 2.70 -2.22
CA LEU A 21 5.50 1.88 -1.06
C LEU A 21 3.97 1.87 -0.91
N GLY A 22 3.40 0.67 -0.68
CA GLY A 22 1.96 0.49 -0.53
C GLY A 22 1.44 0.93 0.84
N GLY A 23 0.10 0.97 0.98
CA GLY A 23 -0.53 1.14 2.29
C GLY A 23 -0.31 -0.07 3.20
N ARG A 24 -1.04 -0.13 4.33
CA ARG A 24 -0.97 -1.21 5.32
C ARG A 24 -0.92 -2.61 4.67
N GLU A 25 -1.92 -2.94 3.86
CA GLU A 25 -1.92 -4.19 3.08
C GLU A 25 -1.57 -3.99 1.60
N GLY A 26 -1.01 -2.86 1.19
CA GLY A 26 -0.67 -2.62 -0.21
C GLY A 26 0.61 -3.37 -0.62
N GLY A 27 0.48 -4.39 -1.46
CA GLY A 27 1.61 -5.04 -2.13
C GLY A 27 2.02 -4.32 -3.41
N ALA A 28 3.15 -4.68 -4.02
CA ALA A 28 3.64 -4.00 -5.23
C ALA A 28 2.68 -4.12 -6.43
N GLY A 29 1.83 -5.16 -6.45
CA GLY A 29 0.82 -5.37 -7.48
C GLY A 29 -0.21 -4.24 -7.56
N VAL A 30 -0.48 -3.54 -6.44
CA VAL A 30 -1.44 -2.42 -6.36
C VAL A 30 -1.06 -1.30 -7.34
N PHE A 31 0.24 -1.09 -7.54
CA PHE A 31 0.77 -0.01 -8.38
C PHE A 31 0.89 -0.37 -9.84
N ARG A 32 0.49 -1.58 -10.28
CA ARG A 32 0.73 -2.02 -11.68
C ARG A 32 0.11 -1.06 -12.70
N HIS A 33 -1.13 -0.62 -12.46
CA HIS A 33 -1.82 0.34 -13.31
C HIS A 33 -1.16 1.72 -13.27
N THR A 34 -0.93 2.24 -12.06
CA THR A 34 -0.22 3.51 -11.83
C THR A 34 1.13 3.55 -12.53
N ALA A 35 1.94 2.51 -12.37
CA ALA A 35 3.28 2.39 -12.93
C ALA A 35 3.27 2.33 -14.46
N ARG A 36 2.33 1.58 -15.07
CA ARG A 36 2.16 1.58 -16.53
C ARG A 36 1.79 2.96 -17.06
N THR A 37 0.88 3.63 -16.37
CA THR A 37 0.38 4.94 -16.77
C THR A 37 1.48 6.00 -16.69
N LEU A 38 2.18 6.10 -15.56
CA LEU A 38 3.26 7.06 -15.38
C LEU A 38 4.46 6.81 -16.32
N ALA A 39 4.84 5.54 -16.52
CA ALA A 39 5.92 5.20 -17.44
C ALA A 39 5.56 5.45 -18.91
N ALA A 40 4.28 5.38 -19.29
CA ALA A 40 3.81 5.76 -20.62
C ALA A 40 3.79 7.30 -20.81
N ASP A 41 3.55 8.05 -19.73
CA ASP A 41 3.56 9.51 -19.73
C ASP A 41 4.99 10.09 -19.84
N ALA A 42 6.04 9.35 -19.48
CA ALA A 42 7.41 9.86 -19.45
C ALA A 42 8.44 8.81 -19.85
N ASP A 43 9.04 8.97 -21.03
CA ASP A 43 10.05 8.06 -21.59
C ASP A 43 11.31 7.92 -20.73
N ASP A 44 11.59 8.89 -19.85
CA ASP A 44 12.79 8.91 -18.99
C ASP A 44 12.49 8.52 -17.52
N LEU A 45 11.33 7.89 -17.30
CA LEU A 45 10.88 7.41 -15.99
C LEU A 45 10.76 5.88 -15.97
N GLN A 46 11.29 5.27 -14.91
CA GLN A 46 10.93 3.92 -14.50
C GLN A 46 10.18 3.99 -13.18
N VAL A 47 9.14 3.18 -13.02
CA VAL A 47 8.40 3.06 -11.76
C VAL A 47 8.68 1.70 -11.16
N TRP A 48 9.13 1.71 -9.92
CA TRP A 48 9.38 0.55 -9.09
C TRP A 48 8.35 0.53 -7.96
N ALA A 49 7.85 -0.64 -7.61
CA ALA A 49 6.98 -0.81 -6.46
C ALA A 49 7.48 -2.00 -5.63
N VAL A 50 7.48 -1.84 -4.32
CA VAL A 50 8.14 -2.76 -3.38
C VAL A 50 7.13 -3.69 -2.73
N ASP A 51 7.38 -5.00 -2.82
CA ASP A 51 6.76 -5.96 -1.90
C ASP A 51 7.56 -5.94 -0.62
N ARG A 52 6.88 -5.68 0.50
CA ARG A 52 7.49 -5.86 1.83
C ARG A 52 7.87 -7.33 2.02
N ARG A 53 8.86 -7.59 2.87
CA ARG A 53 9.47 -8.93 3.02
C ARG A 53 8.49 -10.02 3.44
N GLU A 54 7.47 -9.67 4.22
CA GLU A 54 6.40 -10.55 4.66
C GLU A 54 5.58 -11.10 3.50
N GLN A 55 5.61 -10.46 2.33
CA GLN A 55 4.94 -10.97 1.15
C GLN A 55 5.52 -12.31 0.67
N ASN A 56 6.76 -12.64 1.07
CA ASN A 56 7.33 -13.96 0.80
C ASN A 56 6.70 -15.09 1.62
N LEU A 57 5.94 -14.76 2.67
CA LEU A 57 5.22 -15.74 3.49
C LEU A 57 3.92 -16.19 2.80
N ALA A 58 3.38 -15.39 1.88
CA ALA A 58 2.16 -15.73 1.17
C ALA A 58 2.35 -16.95 0.26
N ASP A 59 1.57 -18.00 0.52
CA ASP A 59 1.45 -19.12 -0.41
C ASP A 59 0.51 -18.74 -1.54
N LEU A 60 1.10 -18.27 -2.64
CA LEU A 60 0.39 -17.87 -3.85
C LEU A 60 0.38 -18.98 -4.92
N SER A 61 0.73 -20.22 -4.56
CA SER A 61 1.00 -21.30 -5.51
C SER A 61 -0.22 -21.65 -6.36
N ALA A 62 -1.38 -21.85 -5.73
CA ALA A 62 -2.58 -22.31 -6.42
C ALA A 62 -3.20 -21.25 -7.34
N PHE A 63 -2.88 -19.97 -7.16
CA PHE A 63 -3.33 -18.91 -8.08
C PHE A 63 -2.71 -18.99 -9.48
N ALA A 64 -1.67 -19.81 -9.69
CA ALA A 64 -1.10 -20.04 -11.01
C ALA A 64 -1.90 -21.02 -11.87
N ASP A 65 -2.76 -21.85 -11.25
CA ASP A 65 -3.39 -23.00 -11.91
C ASP A 65 -4.81 -22.74 -12.43
N GLY A 66 -5.40 -21.59 -12.09
CA GLY A 66 -6.75 -21.18 -12.50
C GLY A 66 -7.69 -20.93 -11.32
N PRO A 67 -8.80 -20.20 -11.55
CA PRO A 67 -9.69 -19.77 -10.47
C PRO A 67 -10.37 -20.95 -9.75
N GLU A 68 -10.73 -22.02 -10.45
CA GLU A 68 -11.34 -23.21 -9.84
C GLU A 68 -10.36 -23.97 -8.95
N GLN A 69 -9.12 -24.19 -9.43
CA GLN A 69 -8.06 -24.86 -8.69
C GLN A 69 -7.66 -24.05 -7.45
N ALA A 70 -7.51 -22.73 -7.60
CA ALA A 70 -7.27 -21.84 -6.47
C ALA A 70 -8.41 -21.91 -5.45
N THR A 71 -9.66 -21.87 -5.91
CA THR A 71 -10.84 -21.95 -5.03
C THR A 71 -10.86 -23.23 -4.21
N GLU A 72 -10.60 -24.37 -4.84
CA GLU A 72 -10.57 -25.64 -4.12
C GLU A 72 -9.36 -25.72 -3.17
N TYR A 73 -8.22 -25.18 -3.56
CA TYR A 73 -7.05 -25.17 -2.68
C TYR A 73 -7.29 -24.36 -1.40
N TYR A 74 -7.69 -23.08 -1.54
CA TYR A 74 -7.82 -22.16 -0.41
C TYR A 74 -9.10 -22.36 0.41
N LEU A 75 -10.21 -22.76 -0.23
CA LEU A 75 -11.52 -22.90 0.44
C LEU A 75 -11.95 -24.36 0.64
N GLY A 76 -11.30 -25.33 -0.01
CA GLY A 76 -11.59 -26.77 0.10
C GLY A 76 -10.81 -27.50 1.19
N GLY A 77 -10.01 -26.79 1.99
CA GLY A 77 -9.27 -27.35 3.12
C GLY A 77 -7.89 -27.92 2.77
N HIS A 78 -7.35 -27.60 1.60
CA HIS A 78 -5.98 -27.98 1.22
C HIS A 78 -4.93 -26.96 1.69
N TYR A 79 -5.31 -25.68 1.75
CA TYR A 79 -4.45 -24.61 2.23
C TYR A 79 -4.10 -24.79 3.71
N GLN A 80 -2.80 -24.65 4.01
CA GLN A 80 -2.28 -24.65 5.37
C GLN A 80 -2.04 -23.20 5.81
N VAL A 81 -2.82 -22.75 6.78
CA VAL A 81 -2.66 -21.43 7.38
C VAL A 81 -1.26 -21.32 7.99
N GLN A 82 -0.66 -20.14 7.84
CA GLN A 82 0.63 -19.84 8.45
C GLN A 82 0.53 -19.93 9.98
N ASP A 83 1.28 -20.86 10.59
CA ASP A 83 1.29 -21.03 12.05
C ASP A 83 2.00 -19.84 12.71
N PRO A 84 1.32 -19.08 13.60
CA PRO A 84 1.96 -17.98 14.33
C PRO A 84 3.18 -18.43 15.15
N ALA A 85 3.16 -19.64 15.72
CA ALA A 85 4.26 -20.16 16.51
C ALA A 85 5.52 -20.43 15.65
N GLN A 86 5.33 -20.78 14.38
CA GLN A 86 6.42 -20.94 13.43
C GLN A 86 6.93 -19.60 12.87
N SER A 87 6.22 -18.50 13.15
CA SER A 87 6.46 -17.18 12.58
C SER A 87 7.14 -16.21 13.56
N LEU A 88 7.57 -16.68 14.74
CA LEU A 88 8.24 -15.85 15.75
C LEU A 88 9.50 -15.15 15.24
N PHE A 89 10.16 -15.66 14.20
CA PHE A 89 11.29 -14.96 13.57
C PHE A 89 10.89 -13.58 13.01
N ALA A 90 9.61 -13.36 12.65
CA ALA A 90 9.11 -12.11 12.12
C ALA A 90 8.66 -11.12 13.23
N ALA A 91 8.64 -11.54 14.49
CA ALA A 91 8.35 -10.67 15.63
C ALA A 91 9.33 -9.47 15.73
N GLN A 92 10.54 -9.64 15.20
CA GLN A 92 11.58 -8.59 15.16
C GLN A 92 11.64 -7.82 13.84
N TRP A 93 10.75 -8.11 12.88
CA TRP A 93 10.69 -7.38 11.62
C TRP A 93 9.89 -6.08 11.84
N GLY A 94 10.55 -5.10 12.43
CA GLY A 94 10.00 -3.76 12.66
C GLY A 94 10.34 -2.76 11.57
N LEU A 95 10.10 -1.48 11.87
CA LEU A 95 10.32 -0.38 10.93
C LEU A 95 11.78 -0.28 10.48
N GLU A 96 12.75 -0.52 11.36
CA GLU A 96 14.18 -0.55 10.99
C GLU A 96 14.44 -1.55 9.86
N VAL A 97 13.93 -2.77 10.02
CA VAL A 97 14.09 -3.86 9.06
C VAL A 97 13.42 -3.52 7.73
N LEU A 98 12.22 -2.92 7.79
CA LEU A 98 11.51 -2.45 6.61
C LEU A 98 12.30 -1.36 5.87
N LEU A 99 12.80 -0.35 6.59
CA LEU A 99 13.52 0.77 6.00
C LEU A 99 14.89 0.35 5.44
N GLU A 100 15.56 -0.63 6.04
CA GLU A 100 16.75 -1.25 5.45
C GLU A 100 16.46 -1.92 4.10
N ASP A 101 15.33 -2.63 3.98
CA ASP A 101 14.93 -3.23 2.70
C ASP A 101 14.60 -2.17 1.67
N VAL A 102 13.86 -1.13 2.05
CA VAL A 102 13.58 0.02 1.18
C VAL A 102 14.89 0.67 0.74
N ARG A 103 15.87 0.84 1.65
CA ARG A 103 17.18 1.40 1.32
C ARG A 103 17.92 0.56 0.29
N ARG A 104 17.90 -0.77 0.42
CA ARG A 104 18.49 -1.67 -0.59
C ARG A 104 17.85 -1.44 -1.97
N VAL A 105 16.53 -1.29 -2.04
CA VAL A 105 15.82 -1.00 -3.29
C VAL A 105 16.17 0.39 -3.84
N VAL A 106 16.22 1.41 -2.98
CA VAL A 106 16.59 2.79 -3.36
C VAL A 106 18.02 2.85 -3.91
N GLN A 107 18.98 2.18 -3.27
CA GLN A 107 20.37 2.16 -3.73
C GLN A 107 20.51 1.40 -5.06
N GLU A 108 19.79 0.29 -5.23
CA GLU A 108 19.71 -0.45 -6.49
C GLU A 108 19.07 0.41 -7.60
N ALA A 109 18.02 1.18 -7.28
CA ALA A 109 17.38 2.10 -8.20
C ALA A 109 18.30 3.27 -8.60
N ALA A 110 19.13 3.75 -7.68
CA ALA A 110 20.08 4.85 -7.91
C ALA A 110 21.24 4.43 -8.84
N ASP A 111 21.52 3.13 -8.92
CA ASP A 111 22.51 2.55 -9.84
C ASP A 111 23.90 3.22 -9.73
N GLY A 112 24.42 3.27 -8.49
CA GLY A 112 25.67 3.96 -8.19
C GLY A 112 25.62 5.48 -8.39
N GLY A 113 24.43 6.07 -8.36
CA GLY A 113 24.19 7.49 -8.55
C GLY A 113 23.99 7.93 -9.99
N ARG A 114 23.90 7.00 -10.95
CA ARG A 114 23.59 7.30 -12.35
C ARG A 114 22.14 7.72 -12.57
N ARG A 115 21.26 7.42 -11.61
CA ARG A 115 19.81 7.65 -11.69
C ARG A 115 19.33 8.45 -10.48
N ASP A 116 18.36 9.33 -10.72
CA ASP A 116 17.67 10.08 -9.68
C ASP A 116 16.51 9.25 -9.12
N VAL A 117 16.47 9.06 -7.80
CA VAL A 117 15.43 8.27 -7.14
C VAL A 117 14.45 9.17 -6.42
N VAL A 118 13.17 9.06 -6.74
CA VAL A 118 12.07 9.65 -5.96
C VAL A 118 11.45 8.53 -5.15
N LEU A 119 11.38 8.69 -3.83
CA LEU A 119 10.67 7.73 -2.97
C LEU A 119 9.28 8.27 -2.67
N GLY A 120 8.27 7.45 -2.85
CA GLY A 120 6.91 7.80 -2.50
C GLY A 120 6.12 6.62 -1.95
N GLY A 121 4.93 6.92 -1.48
CA GLY A 121 4.01 5.90 -1.05
C GLY A 121 2.61 6.42 -0.80
N VAL A 122 1.68 5.47 -0.74
CA VAL A 122 0.25 5.72 -0.51
C VAL A 122 -0.11 5.26 0.89
N SER A 123 -0.92 6.04 1.61
CA SER A 123 -1.35 5.72 2.97
C SER A 123 -0.14 5.57 3.90
N VAL A 124 -0.08 4.47 4.65
CA VAL A 124 1.07 4.03 5.45
C VAL A 124 2.39 4.10 4.68
N GLY A 125 2.41 3.78 3.38
CA GLY A 125 3.62 3.91 2.55
C GLY A 125 4.12 5.36 2.42
N GLY A 126 3.22 6.34 2.54
CA GLY A 126 3.56 7.75 2.63
C GLY A 126 4.23 8.10 3.96
N SER A 127 3.78 7.51 5.08
CA SER A 127 4.46 7.59 6.38
C SER A 127 5.86 6.98 6.28
N GLU A 128 5.97 5.78 5.71
CA GLU A 128 7.25 5.08 5.52
C GLU A 128 8.23 5.89 4.67
N ALA A 129 7.77 6.57 3.61
CA ALA A 129 8.62 7.42 2.78
C ALA A 129 9.18 8.63 3.55
N LEU A 130 8.38 9.28 4.40
CA LEU A 130 8.85 10.37 5.26
C LEU A 130 9.80 9.85 6.36
N LEU A 131 9.45 8.73 6.99
CA LEU A 131 10.27 8.10 8.02
C LEU A 131 11.61 7.65 7.45
N TYR A 132 11.65 7.07 6.25
CA TYR A 132 12.88 6.80 5.52
C TYR A 132 13.75 8.04 5.39
N ALA A 133 13.16 9.17 4.97
CA ALA A 133 13.90 10.41 4.77
C ALA A 133 14.53 10.93 6.08
N ALA A 134 13.81 10.82 7.19
CA ALA A 134 14.26 11.21 8.53
C ALA A 134 15.19 10.19 9.21
N TRP A 135 15.25 8.95 8.70
CA TRP A 135 15.95 7.85 9.35
C TRP A 135 17.47 8.04 9.34
N ASP A 136 18.11 7.78 10.47
CA ASP A 136 19.57 7.65 10.57
C ASP A 136 20.01 6.23 10.25
N PHE A 137 20.60 6.04 9.08
CA PHE A 137 21.26 4.80 8.72
C PHE A 137 22.74 4.87 9.08
N ASP A 138 23.03 4.75 10.36
CA ASP A 138 24.37 4.73 10.95
C ASP A 138 25.19 5.98 10.59
N GLY A 139 24.62 7.16 10.85
CA GLY A 139 25.19 8.46 10.52
C GLY A 139 24.90 8.95 9.10
N THR A 140 24.21 8.15 8.28
CA THR A 140 23.77 8.57 6.93
C THR A 140 22.26 8.83 6.91
N PRO A 141 21.82 10.08 6.78
CA PRO A 141 20.40 10.41 6.62
C PRO A 141 19.81 9.79 5.36
N GLY A 142 18.62 9.20 5.45
CA GLY A 142 17.96 8.58 4.31
C GLY A 142 17.62 9.55 3.18
N TYR A 143 17.25 10.81 3.47
CA TYR A 143 16.91 11.79 2.43
C TYR A 143 18.07 12.07 1.45
N ARG A 144 19.32 11.79 1.84
CA ARG A 144 20.48 11.95 0.95
C ARG A 144 20.47 10.99 -0.23
N ASP A 145 19.75 9.89 -0.10
CA ASP A 145 19.60 8.89 -1.16
C ASP A 145 18.57 9.33 -2.23
N LEU A 146 17.81 10.40 -1.98
CA LEU A 146 16.60 10.75 -2.74
C LEU A 146 16.73 12.08 -3.49
N ALA A 147 16.16 12.17 -4.68
CA ALA A 147 15.98 13.40 -5.44
C ALA A 147 14.65 14.12 -5.14
N GLY A 148 13.72 13.44 -4.48
CA GLY A 148 12.41 13.98 -4.10
C GLY A 148 11.57 12.96 -3.33
N LEU A 149 10.49 13.44 -2.73
CA LEU A 149 9.51 12.65 -1.99
C LEU A 149 8.11 12.80 -2.61
N ALA A 150 7.30 11.74 -2.57
CA ALA A 150 5.90 11.78 -2.99
C ALA A 150 4.99 11.08 -1.96
N VAL A 151 4.23 11.86 -1.19
CA VAL A 151 3.38 11.38 -0.09
C VAL A 151 1.91 11.49 -0.51
N VAL A 152 1.17 10.39 -0.43
CA VAL A 152 -0.20 10.34 -0.97
C VAL A 152 -1.14 9.74 0.07
N ASP A 153 -2.19 10.47 0.47
CA ASP A 153 -3.20 10.01 1.43
C ASP A 153 -2.62 9.47 2.75
N GLY A 154 -1.51 10.01 3.21
CA GLY A 154 -0.83 9.57 4.40
C GLY A 154 0.29 10.51 4.80
N GLY A 155 1.17 10.05 5.67
CA GLY A 155 2.27 10.86 6.19
C GLY A 155 2.38 10.76 7.71
N VAL A 156 2.80 11.85 8.34
CA VAL A 156 3.08 11.95 9.78
C VAL A 156 2.33 13.13 10.37
N HIS A 157 2.49 13.48 11.65
CA HIS A 157 1.81 14.62 12.28
C HIS A 157 0.27 14.64 12.04
N ASN A 158 -0.43 13.63 12.56
CA ASN A 158 -1.90 13.52 12.46
C ASN A 158 -2.47 13.50 11.03
N ALA A 159 -1.67 13.07 10.02
CA ALA A 159 -2.11 13.00 8.62
C ALA A 159 -3.44 12.26 8.41
N TYR A 160 -3.77 11.32 9.30
CA TYR A 160 -4.94 10.44 9.23
C TYR A 160 -6.15 10.91 10.06
N SER A 161 -6.01 11.97 10.87
CA SER A 161 -7.06 12.47 11.77
C SER A 161 -8.36 12.80 11.04
N GLY A 162 -8.28 13.37 9.84
CA GLY A 162 -9.47 13.68 9.04
C GLY A 162 -10.22 12.44 8.53
N ALA A 163 -9.58 11.26 8.54
CA ALA A 163 -10.24 9.98 8.29
C ALA A 163 -10.81 9.33 9.57
N GLY A 164 -10.77 10.04 10.72
CA GLY A 164 -11.18 9.53 12.03
C GLY A 164 -10.17 8.58 12.67
N MET A 165 -8.94 8.54 12.16
CA MET A 165 -7.86 7.71 12.69
C MET A 165 -6.93 8.57 13.54
N GLU A 166 -7.00 8.37 14.85
CA GLU A 166 -6.13 9.01 15.84
C GLU A 166 -5.22 7.95 16.46
N PHE A 167 -3.95 8.31 16.62
CA PHE A 167 -2.91 7.41 17.10
C PHE A 167 -2.33 7.94 18.41
N ASP A 168 -2.99 7.65 19.53
CA ASP A 168 -2.44 7.88 20.87
C ASP A 168 -1.96 6.53 21.44
N LEU A 169 -0.66 6.44 21.72
CA LEU A 169 -0.03 5.22 22.23
C LEU A 169 0.74 5.51 23.52
N PRO A 170 0.12 5.33 24.70
CA PRO A 170 0.83 5.45 25.96
C PRO A 170 1.98 4.45 26.08
N LEU A 171 3.05 4.84 26.77
CA LEU A 171 4.26 4.00 26.93
C LEU A 171 3.98 2.60 27.47
N GLU A 172 3.06 2.46 28.42
CA GLU A 172 2.69 1.15 28.98
C GLU A 172 1.91 0.29 27.97
N ALA A 173 1.08 0.91 27.12
CA ALA A 173 0.40 0.21 26.03
C ALA A 173 1.41 -0.28 24.97
N ALA A 174 2.41 0.54 24.64
CA ALA A 174 3.50 0.15 23.74
C ALA A 174 4.29 -1.06 24.28
N LYS A 175 4.64 -1.07 25.57
CA LYS A 175 5.30 -2.22 26.21
C LYS A 175 4.44 -3.47 26.17
N GLY A 176 3.14 -3.33 26.45
CA GLY A 176 2.19 -4.44 26.39
C GLY A 176 2.06 -5.02 24.98
N TRP A 177 1.98 -4.15 23.96
CA TRP A 177 1.93 -4.58 22.56
C TRP A 177 3.22 -5.27 22.14
N LEU A 178 4.38 -4.72 22.50
CA LEU A 178 5.68 -5.36 22.24
C LEU A 178 5.77 -6.75 22.89
N ALA A 179 5.38 -6.88 24.16
CA ALA A 179 5.38 -8.16 24.85
C ALA A 179 4.42 -9.19 24.19
N ALA A 180 3.26 -8.74 23.69
CA ALA A 180 2.34 -9.61 22.96
C ALA A 180 2.95 -10.10 21.63
N ILE A 181 3.66 -9.23 20.91
CA ILE A 181 4.38 -9.59 19.67
C ILE A 181 5.46 -10.64 19.98
N GLU A 182 6.26 -10.42 21.02
CA GLU A 182 7.29 -11.36 21.47
C GLU A 182 6.71 -12.71 21.93
N ALA A 183 5.46 -12.72 22.39
CA ALA A 183 4.72 -13.92 22.77
C ALA A 183 3.98 -14.61 21.61
N GLY A 184 4.01 -14.05 20.38
CA GLY A 184 3.45 -14.69 19.19
C GLY A 184 2.33 -13.94 18.46
N ALA A 185 1.95 -12.74 18.90
CA ALA A 185 1.00 -11.87 18.18
C ALA A 185 1.67 -11.15 16.99
N VAL A 186 2.33 -11.92 16.12
CA VAL A 186 3.23 -11.42 15.06
C VAL A 186 2.47 -10.77 13.92
N PHE A 187 1.33 -11.34 13.54
CA PHE A 187 0.46 -10.84 12.49
C PHE A 187 -0.83 -10.32 13.08
N GLU A 188 -1.35 -9.26 12.49
CA GLU A 188 -2.66 -8.73 12.80
C GLU A 188 -3.70 -9.24 11.79
N ASP A 189 -4.96 -9.33 12.22
CA ASP A 189 -6.08 -9.87 11.46
C ASP A 189 -7.21 -8.85 11.27
N PHE A 190 -6.94 -7.57 11.53
CA PHE A 190 -7.95 -6.52 11.62
C PHE A 190 -8.81 -6.44 10.38
N THR A 191 -8.21 -6.54 9.19
CA THR A 191 -8.98 -6.36 7.95
C THR A 191 -9.82 -7.58 7.64
N SER A 192 -9.31 -8.78 7.88
CA SER A 192 -10.09 -10.02 7.75
C SER A 192 -11.29 -10.03 8.72
N THR A 193 -11.07 -9.66 9.97
CA THR A 193 -12.12 -9.62 11.00
C THR A 193 -13.12 -8.48 10.79
N THR A 194 -12.64 -7.27 10.44
CA THR A 194 -13.49 -6.09 10.20
C THR A 194 -14.34 -6.22 8.95
N THR A 195 -13.78 -6.79 7.87
CA THR A 195 -14.59 -7.11 6.69
C THR A 195 -15.53 -8.26 6.99
N GLY A 196 -15.18 -9.19 7.88
CA GLY A 196 -15.95 -10.42 8.12
C GLY A 196 -15.66 -11.50 7.07
N LEU A 197 -14.56 -11.35 6.31
CA LEU A 197 -14.09 -12.31 5.32
C LEU A 197 -13.19 -13.39 5.93
N GLY A 198 -13.14 -13.49 7.25
CA GLY A 198 -12.48 -14.57 7.98
C GLY A 198 -11.87 -14.08 9.29
N ALA A 199 -11.11 -14.97 9.92
CA ALA A 199 -10.45 -14.68 11.20
C ALA A 199 -8.92 -14.89 11.14
N GLN A 200 -8.38 -15.27 9.98
CA GLN A 200 -6.94 -15.39 9.78
C GLN A 200 -6.39 -14.13 9.09
N PRO A 201 -5.13 -13.72 9.34
CA PRO A 201 -4.52 -12.55 8.73
C PRO A 201 -4.75 -12.44 7.21
N GLU A 202 -4.56 -13.54 6.49
CA GLU A 202 -4.64 -13.61 5.04
C GLU A 202 -6.06 -13.73 4.46
N SER A 203 -7.08 -13.93 5.28
CA SER A 203 -8.41 -14.38 4.80
C SER A 203 -9.03 -13.39 3.80
N ALA A 204 -9.02 -12.10 4.12
CA ALA A 204 -9.53 -11.08 3.19
C ALA A 204 -8.74 -11.09 1.87
N ALA A 205 -7.41 -11.15 1.93
CA ALA A 205 -6.57 -11.15 0.73
C ALA A 205 -6.90 -12.34 -0.21
N VAL A 206 -7.06 -13.53 0.36
CA VAL A 206 -7.48 -14.75 -0.36
C VAL A 206 -8.83 -14.53 -1.05
N TRP A 207 -9.83 -14.01 -0.34
CA TRP A 207 -11.16 -13.78 -0.91
C TRP A 207 -11.16 -12.79 -2.07
N PHE A 208 -10.49 -11.63 -1.90
CA PHE A 208 -10.40 -10.63 -2.96
C PHE A 208 -9.66 -11.18 -4.18
N GLN A 209 -8.58 -11.94 -3.97
CA GLN A 209 -7.81 -12.53 -5.06
C GLN A 209 -8.58 -13.62 -5.81
N LEU A 210 -9.29 -14.51 -5.10
CA LEU A 210 -10.18 -15.50 -5.72
C LEU A 210 -11.30 -14.84 -6.53
N ALA A 211 -11.99 -13.85 -5.94
CA ALA A 211 -13.07 -13.13 -6.61
C ALA A 211 -12.56 -12.41 -7.86
N ALA A 212 -11.37 -11.79 -7.79
CA ALA A 212 -10.73 -11.17 -8.94
C ALA A 212 -10.40 -12.17 -10.06
N GLN A 213 -9.86 -13.35 -9.74
CA GLN A 213 -9.55 -14.36 -10.76
C GLN A 213 -10.81 -14.87 -11.47
N HIS A 214 -11.89 -15.14 -10.74
CA HIS A 214 -13.18 -15.51 -11.31
C HIS A 214 -13.75 -14.39 -12.19
N ALA A 215 -13.71 -13.14 -11.72
CA ALA A 215 -14.18 -11.99 -12.48
C ALA A 215 -13.39 -11.75 -13.78
N LEU A 216 -12.10 -12.11 -13.83
CA LEU A 216 -11.32 -12.03 -15.07
C LEU A 216 -11.54 -13.21 -16.00
N ALA A 217 -11.76 -14.41 -15.46
CA ALA A 217 -11.88 -15.63 -16.24
C ALA A 217 -13.24 -15.75 -16.95
N ASP A 218 -14.33 -15.47 -16.22
CA ASP A 218 -15.70 -15.53 -16.74
C ASP A 218 -16.57 -14.45 -16.08
N PRO A 219 -16.44 -13.17 -16.49
CA PRO A 219 -17.09 -12.03 -15.82
C PRO A 219 -18.61 -12.15 -15.77
N ASP A 220 -19.22 -12.65 -16.85
CA ASP A 220 -20.68 -12.74 -17.02
C ASP A 220 -21.25 -14.08 -16.51
N GLY A 221 -20.38 -15.04 -16.21
CA GLY A 221 -20.75 -16.32 -15.61
C GLY A 221 -21.34 -16.17 -14.21
N PRO A 222 -22.15 -17.14 -13.73
CA PRO A 222 -22.66 -17.14 -12.36
C PRO A 222 -21.52 -17.04 -11.34
N ALA A 223 -21.73 -16.26 -10.27
CA ALA A 223 -20.76 -16.04 -9.21
C ALA A 223 -20.35 -17.35 -8.52
N ALA A 224 -19.19 -17.90 -8.91
CA ALA A 224 -18.72 -19.23 -8.47
C ALA A 224 -18.48 -19.32 -6.95
N LEU A 225 -18.23 -18.17 -6.32
CA LEU A 225 -17.95 -18.06 -4.89
C LEU A 225 -19.18 -17.75 -4.04
N ALA A 226 -20.34 -17.43 -4.63
CA ALA A 226 -21.49 -16.88 -3.91
C ALA A 226 -21.96 -17.76 -2.75
N ASP A 227 -22.04 -19.08 -2.96
CA ASP A 227 -22.49 -20.03 -1.93
C ASP A 227 -21.44 -20.27 -0.83
N ARG A 228 -20.17 -19.98 -1.12
CA ARG A 228 -19.04 -20.16 -0.19
C ARG A 228 -18.78 -18.90 0.66
N LEU A 229 -19.35 -17.76 0.31
CA LEU A 229 -19.17 -16.51 1.06
C LEU A 229 -19.64 -16.65 2.52
N PRO A 230 -19.00 -15.93 3.46
CA PRO A 230 -19.53 -15.78 4.81
C PRO A 230 -20.97 -15.24 4.77
N GLU A 231 -21.78 -15.62 5.77
CA GLU A 231 -23.23 -15.35 5.79
C GLU A 231 -23.57 -13.86 5.56
N GLY A 232 -22.81 -12.95 6.18
CA GLY A 232 -23.02 -11.50 6.03
C GLY A 232 -22.78 -10.93 4.62
N PHE A 233 -22.14 -11.69 3.72
CA PHE A 233 -21.88 -11.29 2.34
C PHE A 233 -22.80 -11.94 1.32
N ARG A 234 -23.54 -12.98 1.72
CA ARG A 234 -24.45 -13.69 0.81
C ARG A 234 -25.59 -12.77 0.39
N THR A 235 -25.97 -12.85 -0.87
CA THR A 235 -27.10 -12.12 -1.45
C THR A 235 -28.23 -13.07 -1.79
N GLU A 236 -29.48 -12.61 -1.66
CA GLU A 236 -30.65 -13.36 -2.16
C GLU A 236 -30.75 -13.34 -3.69
N GLY A 237 -30.20 -12.30 -4.32
CA GLY A 237 -30.16 -12.14 -5.78
C GLY A 237 -29.04 -12.93 -6.45
N LYS A 238 -29.25 -13.27 -7.73
CA LYS A 238 -28.20 -13.84 -8.59
C LYS A 238 -27.11 -12.79 -8.80
N LEU A 239 -25.86 -13.23 -8.79
CA LEU A 239 -24.70 -12.42 -9.12
C LEU A 239 -23.90 -13.11 -10.21
N THR A 240 -23.27 -12.32 -11.06
CA THR A 240 -22.17 -12.77 -11.92
C THR A 240 -20.83 -12.69 -11.18
N ASN A 241 -19.77 -13.30 -11.69
CA ASN A 241 -18.43 -13.17 -11.07
C ASN A 241 -17.97 -11.71 -11.00
N ALA A 242 -18.17 -10.94 -12.08
CA ALA A 242 -17.89 -9.50 -12.07
C ALA A 242 -18.80 -8.75 -11.08
N GLY A 243 -20.09 -9.10 -11.02
CA GLY A 243 -21.02 -8.52 -10.05
C GLY A 243 -20.58 -8.74 -8.61
N LEU A 244 -20.14 -9.96 -8.26
CA LEU A 244 -19.62 -10.27 -6.93
C LEU A 244 -18.37 -9.46 -6.61
N PHE A 245 -17.37 -9.48 -7.50
CA PHE A 245 -16.13 -8.74 -7.26
C PHE A 245 -16.37 -7.23 -7.18
N GLY A 246 -17.23 -6.68 -8.04
CA GLY A 246 -17.66 -5.29 -8.00
C GLY A 246 -18.25 -4.88 -6.66
N ARG A 247 -19.14 -5.69 -6.07
CA ARG A 247 -19.64 -5.44 -4.71
C ARG A 247 -18.56 -5.43 -3.64
N LEU A 248 -17.51 -6.24 -3.77
CA LEU A 248 -16.42 -6.32 -2.78
C LEU A 248 -15.52 -5.08 -2.80
N VAL A 249 -15.42 -4.39 -3.94
CA VAL A 249 -14.46 -3.27 -4.11
C VAL A 249 -15.13 -1.92 -4.30
N ASP A 250 -16.43 -1.84 -4.59
CA ASP A 250 -17.08 -0.57 -4.87
C ASP A 250 -17.43 0.21 -3.59
N ALA A 251 -17.23 1.52 -3.63
CA ALA A 251 -17.41 2.44 -2.51
C ALA A 251 -18.82 2.47 -1.92
N ALA A 252 -19.84 2.05 -2.66
CA ALA A 252 -21.19 1.93 -2.11
C ALA A 252 -21.35 0.74 -1.13
N HIS A 253 -20.41 -0.21 -1.13
CA HIS A 253 -20.56 -1.50 -0.44
C HIS A 253 -19.35 -1.91 0.40
N ALA A 254 -18.17 -1.37 0.12
CA ALA A 254 -16.90 -1.79 0.71
C ALA A 254 -16.35 -0.77 1.72
N HIS A 255 -15.42 -1.23 2.56
CA HIS A 255 -14.77 -0.38 3.56
C HIS A 255 -13.89 0.69 2.89
N PRO A 256 -13.94 1.97 3.30
CA PRO A 256 -13.27 3.09 2.62
C PRO A 256 -11.80 2.87 2.25
N SER A 257 -11.05 2.13 3.07
CA SER A 257 -9.62 1.82 2.84
C SER A 257 -9.34 0.94 1.63
N TYR A 258 -10.34 0.21 1.09
CA TYR A 258 -10.18 -0.72 -0.04
C TYR A 258 -11.17 -0.47 -1.18
N SER A 259 -11.90 0.63 -1.10
CA SER A 259 -12.98 0.96 -2.02
C SER A 259 -12.54 1.82 -3.19
N VAL A 260 -13.08 1.55 -4.36
CA VAL A 260 -12.99 2.37 -5.58
C VAL A 260 -14.38 2.84 -6.02
N HIS A 261 -14.46 3.89 -6.82
CA HIS A 261 -15.67 4.14 -7.61
C HIS A 261 -15.59 3.34 -8.90
N ALA A 262 -16.12 2.11 -8.90
CA ALA A 262 -16.07 1.22 -10.05
C ALA A 262 -17.33 1.30 -10.91
N GLY A 263 -18.50 1.46 -10.30
CA GLY A 263 -19.76 1.35 -11.01
C GLY A 263 -20.91 0.86 -10.14
N HIS A 264 -21.76 0.00 -10.69
CA HIS A 264 -22.93 -0.52 -9.98
C HIS A 264 -23.39 -1.87 -10.53
N LEU A 265 -24.21 -2.56 -9.76
CA LEU A 265 -24.95 -3.73 -10.21
C LEU A 265 -26.17 -3.32 -11.03
N ASP A 266 -26.46 -4.08 -12.08
CA ASP A 266 -27.75 -4.04 -12.76
C ASP A 266 -28.76 -5.05 -12.16
N ASP A 267 -30.00 -5.01 -12.64
CA ASP A 267 -31.09 -5.88 -12.18
C ASP A 267 -30.83 -7.38 -12.41
N SER A 268 -29.87 -7.73 -13.28
CA SER A 268 -29.49 -9.12 -13.56
C SER A 268 -28.40 -9.65 -12.63
N GLY A 269 -27.78 -8.78 -11.83
CA GLY A 269 -26.60 -9.09 -11.02
C GLY A 269 -25.27 -9.00 -11.78
N ALA A 270 -25.27 -8.41 -12.98
CA ALA A 270 -24.07 -8.08 -13.72
C ALA A 270 -23.50 -6.73 -13.28
N TRP A 271 -22.19 -6.55 -13.46
CA TRP A 271 -21.54 -5.28 -13.15
C TRP A 271 -21.54 -4.34 -14.35
N THR A 272 -21.92 -3.09 -14.14
CA THR A 272 -21.79 -2.01 -15.12
C THR A 272 -20.76 -0.99 -14.62
N ASP A 273 -19.65 -0.86 -15.36
CA ASP A 273 -18.65 0.18 -15.10
C ASP A 273 -19.28 1.57 -15.21
N GLY A 274 -18.95 2.47 -14.27
CA GLY A 274 -19.53 3.82 -14.26
C GLY A 274 -18.81 4.86 -13.42
N GLY A 275 -17.71 4.50 -12.74
CA GLY A 275 -16.91 5.44 -11.96
C GLY A 275 -15.53 5.74 -12.55
N HIS A 276 -14.66 6.36 -11.75
CA HIS A 276 -13.29 6.72 -12.14
C HIS A 276 -12.42 5.50 -12.44
N THR A 277 -12.72 4.38 -11.80
CA THR A 277 -11.95 3.14 -11.88
C THR A 277 -12.74 2.11 -12.68
N ARG A 278 -12.13 1.40 -13.63
CA ARG A 278 -12.79 0.24 -14.25
C ARG A 278 -12.62 -0.97 -13.36
N LEU A 279 -13.68 -1.78 -13.20
CA LEU A 279 -13.61 -2.97 -12.36
C LEU A 279 -12.49 -3.92 -12.81
N ARG A 280 -12.32 -4.06 -14.13
CA ARG A 280 -11.26 -4.89 -14.72
C ARG A 280 -9.86 -4.47 -14.27
N THR A 281 -9.58 -3.17 -14.12
CA THR A 281 -8.26 -2.69 -13.68
C THR A 281 -7.93 -3.18 -12.27
N VAL A 282 -8.92 -3.16 -11.37
CA VAL A 282 -8.77 -3.68 -10.00
C VAL A 282 -8.62 -5.20 -10.04
N ALA A 283 -9.44 -5.89 -10.84
CA ALA A 283 -9.37 -7.34 -10.96
C ALA A 283 -8.00 -7.80 -11.48
N GLU A 284 -7.42 -7.12 -12.46
CA GLU A 284 -6.07 -7.41 -12.99
C GLU A 284 -4.96 -7.21 -11.95
N ALA A 285 -5.12 -6.25 -11.04
CA ALA A 285 -4.17 -6.04 -9.94
C ALA A 285 -4.26 -7.18 -8.90
N PHE A 286 -5.48 -7.52 -8.48
CA PHE A 286 -5.71 -8.54 -7.45
C PHE A 286 -5.47 -9.97 -7.94
N ALA A 287 -5.88 -10.30 -9.16
CA ALA A 287 -5.75 -11.65 -9.72
C ALA A 287 -4.29 -12.05 -10.01
N GLY A 288 -3.39 -11.07 -10.19
CA GLY A 288 -1.99 -11.29 -10.54
C GLY A 288 -1.25 -12.03 -9.42
N PRO A 289 -0.72 -13.26 -9.65
CA PRO A 289 -0.15 -14.04 -8.57
C PRO A 289 1.16 -13.44 -8.05
N ARG A 290 1.96 -12.73 -8.87
CA ARG A 290 3.16 -12.02 -8.43
C ARG A 290 3.49 -10.76 -9.26
N PRO A 291 3.96 -9.67 -8.62
CA PRO A 291 3.69 -9.36 -7.21
C PRO A 291 2.17 -9.23 -6.97
N GLY A 292 1.72 -9.67 -5.80
CA GLY A 292 0.32 -9.55 -5.39
C GLY A 292 -0.04 -8.10 -5.07
N ALA A 293 -1.31 -7.73 -5.25
CA ALA A 293 -1.77 -6.38 -4.88
C ALA A 293 -2.01 -6.22 -3.37
N TRP A 294 -2.17 -7.33 -2.66
CA TRP A 294 -2.52 -7.33 -1.24
C TRP A 294 -1.52 -8.13 -0.41
N THR A 295 -1.07 -7.55 0.70
CA THR A 295 -0.17 -8.18 1.66
C THR A 295 -0.93 -9.07 2.62
N TRP A 296 -0.61 -10.37 2.65
CA TRP A 296 -1.37 -11.36 3.43
C TRP A 296 -1.11 -11.26 4.93
N TYR A 297 0.09 -10.84 5.32
CA TYR A 297 0.57 -10.91 6.69
C TYR A 297 1.12 -9.56 7.16
N THR A 298 0.24 -8.62 7.49
CA THR A 298 0.66 -7.35 8.09
C THR A 298 1.35 -7.61 9.42
N LEU A 299 2.57 -7.09 9.58
CA LEU A 299 3.38 -7.30 10.76
C LEU A 299 2.98 -6.35 11.90
N SER A 300 2.59 -6.92 13.04
CA SER A 300 2.28 -6.16 14.25
C SER A 300 3.44 -5.26 14.70
N ARG A 301 4.70 -5.72 14.52
CA ARG A 301 5.88 -4.94 14.89
C ARG A 301 6.06 -3.68 14.04
N VAL A 302 5.83 -3.77 12.73
CA VAL A 302 5.84 -2.60 11.84
C VAL A 302 4.75 -1.61 12.26
N MET A 303 3.54 -2.10 12.53
CA MET A 303 2.43 -1.24 12.95
C MET A 303 2.70 -0.53 14.28
N LEU A 304 3.25 -1.23 15.26
CA LEU A 304 3.68 -0.63 16.53
C LEU A 304 4.71 0.48 16.31
N ASP A 305 5.76 0.21 15.54
CA ASP A 305 6.82 1.17 15.27
C ASP A 305 6.30 2.40 14.48
N LEU A 306 5.39 2.21 13.52
CA LEU A 306 4.76 3.29 12.76
C LEU A 306 3.90 4.20 13.65
N VAL A 307 3.09 3.62 14.54
CA VAL A 307 2.28 4.39 15.49
C VAL A 307 3.18 5.17 16.44
N ALA A 308 4.25 4.56 16.96
CA ALA A 308 5.19 5.24 17.84
C ALA A 308 5.98 6.36 17.15
N ALA A 309 6.17 6.28 15.84
CA ALA A 309 6.89 7.25 15.03
C ALA A 309 6.00 8.33 14.40
N ILE A 310 4.68 8.30 14.61
CA ILE A 310 3.73 9.13 13.87
C ILE A 310 3.90 10.63 14.13
N ASP A 311 4.42 11.00 15.30
CA ASP A 311 4.73 12.38 15.68
C ASP A 311 5.97 12.93 14.95
N PHE A 312 6.72 12.07 14.24
CA PHE A 312 7.88 12.44 13.45
C PHE A 312 9.02 13.10 14.25
N GLU A 313 9.15 12.73 15.51
CA GLU A 313 10.16 13.23 16.43
C GLU A 313 10.72 12.12 17.33
N GLU A 314 11.89 12.37 17.92
CA GLU A 314 12.43 11.47 18.94
C GLU A 314 11.78 11.74 20.30
N ASN A 315 11.14 10.71 20.87
CA ASN A 315 10.46 10.78 22.16
C ASN A 315 10.76 9.51 22.98
N GLU A 316 10.02 9.28 24.07
CA GLU A 316 10.21 8.08 24.90
C GLU A 316 9.79 6.78 24.20
N LEU A 317 8.75 6.82 23.35
CA LEU A 317 8.26 5.67 22.60
C LEU A 317 9.26 5.25 21.52
N THR A 318 9.74 6.21 20.73
CA THR A 318 10.72 5.92 19.67
C THR A 318 12.03 5.39 20.27
N ARG A 319 12.46 5.93 21.42
CA ARG A 319 13.62 5.40 22.17
C ARG A 319 13.40 4.00 22.74
N LEU A 320 12.21 3.70 23.26
CA LEU A 320 11.86 2.35 23.73
C LEU A 320 12.00 1.33 22.58
N LEU A 321 11.57 1.70 21.38
CA LEU A 321 11.52 0.81 20.22
C LEU A 321 12.78 0.84 19.35
N GLY A 322 13.74 1.72 19.65
CA GLY A 322 15.01 1.85 18.91
C GLY A 322 14.86 2.58 17.57
N LEU A 323 13.87 3.45 17.42
CA LEU A 323 13.64 4.18 16.16
C LEU A 323 14.58 5.39 16.03
N ARG A 324 15.08 5.63 14.82
CA ARG A 324 16.22 6.54 14.58
C ARG A 324 15.83 7.76 13.75
N LEU A 325 15.00 8.66 14.28
CA LEU A 325 14.36 9.77 13.53
C LEU A 325 15.13 11.10 13.56
N ALA A 326 16.44 11.05 13.80
CA ALA A 326 17.27 12.23 14.08
C ALA A 326 17.35 13.28 12.95
N HIS A 327 16.96 12.93 11.70
CA HIS A 327 17.21 13.80 10.53
C HIS A 327 15.98 14.50 9.96
N GLY A 328 14.82 14.43 10.62
CA GLY A 328 13.57 15.06 10.14
C GLY A 328 13.76 16.53 9.75
N GLY A 329 14.32 17.36 10.65
CA GLY A 329 14.53 18.79 10.38
C GLY A 329 15.63 19.12 9.35
N ALA A 330 16.38 18.12 8.88
CA ALA A 330 17.46 18.28 7.90
C ALA A 330 17.04 17.93 6.46
N ILE A 331 15.84 17.35 6.26
CA ILE A 331 15.35 16.94 4.95
C ILE A 331 15.34 18.14 4.00
N ASP A 332 16.05 18.02 2.87
CA ASP A 332 16.31 19.11 1.91
C ASP A 332 15.91 18.78 0.45
N VAL A 333 15.02 17.81 0.27
CA VAL A 333 14.52 17.37 -1.04
C VAL A 333 13.09 17.87 -1.27
N PRO A 334 12.68 18.17 -2.52
CA PRO A 334 11.30 18.58 -2.81
C PRO A 334 10.27 17.54 -2.38
N LEU A 335 9.12 18.01 -1.88
CA LEU A 335 8.02 17.16 -1.42
C LEU A 335 6.78 17.36 -2.28
N TYR A 336 6.32 16.29 -2.92
CA TYR A 336 5.00 16.20 -3.53
C TYR A 336 4.01 15.62 -2.54
N THR A 337 2.80 16.18 -2.48
CA THR A 337 1.71 15.67 -1.65
C THR A 337 0.41 15.66 -2.41
N PHE A 338 -0.32 14.53 -2.31
CA PHE A 338 -1.66 14.40 -2.85
C PHE A 338 -2.63 13.90 -1.77
N GLN A 339 -3.85 14.42 -1.77
CA GLN A 339 -4.92 13.97 -0.89
C GLN A 339 -6.26 13.77 -1.64
N SER A 340 -6.89 12.62 -1.40
CA SER A 340 -8.24 12.28 -1.82
C SER A 340 -9.30 12.81 -0.84
N GLY A 341 -10.54 12.35 -0.98
CA GLY A 341 -11.59 12.60 0.02
C GLY A 341 -11.34 11.93 1.38
N LEU A 342 -10.43 10.94 1.48
CA LEU A 342 -10.26 10.13 2.70
C LEU A 342 -9.89 10.96 3.93
N THR A 343 -8.83 11.76 3.84
CA THR A 343 -8.23 12.41 5.02
C THR A 343 -8.77 13.82 5.25
N ASN A 344 -9.79 14.28 4.53
CA ASN A 344 -10.42 15.59 4.76
C ASN A 344 -9.43 16.78 4.93
N GLY A 345 -8.32 16.79 4.18
CA GLY A 345 -7.31 17.86 4.23
C GLY A 345 -6.11 17.62 5.17
N THR A 346 -6.16 16.65 6.07
CA THR A 346 -5.14 16.49 7.13
C THR A 346 -3.80 15.99 6.61
N THR A 347 -3.78 15.21 5.53
CA THR A 347 -2.55 14.86 4.78
C THR A 347 -1.81 16.11 4.29
N GLY A 348 -2.51 17.07 3.69
CA GLY A 348 -1.90 18.33 3.24
C GLY A 348 -1.38 19.19 4.39
N GLN A 349 -2.11 19.23 5.51
CA GLN A 349 -1.68 19.95 6.72
C GLN A 349 -0.42 19.32 7.31
N ALA A 350 -0.38 18.00 7.43
CA ALA A 350 0.78 17.24 7.86
C ALA A 350 2.03 17.53 7.01
N ALA A 351 1.88 17.48 5.68
CA ALA A 351 2.98 17.79 4.76
C ALA A 351 3.49 19.24 4.90
N ALA A 352 2.58 20.19 5.14
CA ALA A 352 2.95 21.57 5.43
C ALA A 352 3.72 21.70 6.75
N THR A 353 3.33 20.96 7.80
CA THR A 353 4.06 20.89 9.08
C THR A 353 5.47 20.34 8.88
N VAL A 354 5.62 19.21 8.18
CA VAL A 354 6.95 18.64 7.85
C VAL A 354 7.79 19.64 7.08
N THR A 355 7.22 20.31 6.08
CA THR A 355 7.91 21.32 5.27
C THR A 355 8.39 22.49 6.14
N ALA A 356 7.54 23.00 7.03
CA ALA A 356 7.88 24.11 7.92
C ALA A 356 8.94 23.74 8.97
N ALA A 357 8.98 22.47 9.40
CA ALA A 357 9.95 21.97 10.37
C ALA A 357 11.28 21.51 9.75
N SER A 358 11.40 21.51 8.42
CA SER A 358 12.53 20.95 7.67
C SER A 358 13.17 21.97 6.73
N ARG A 359 14.13 21.53 5.91
CA ARG A 359 14.79 22.34 4.87
C ARG A 359 14.22 22.07 3.47
N ILE A 360 13.01 21.53 3.40
CA ILE A 360 12.34 21.16 2.16
C ILE A 360 12.20 22.43 1.31
N PRO A 361 12.77 22.47 0.09
CA PRO A 361 12.82 23.69 -0.71
C PRO A 361 11.47 24.05 -1.32
N GLU A 362 10.61 23.05 -1.55
CA GLU A 362 9.31 23.23 -2.20
C GLU A 362 8.33 22.12 -1.77
N LEU A 363 7.09 22.52 -1.51
CA LEU A 363 5.94 21.64 -1.31
C LEU A 363 4.97 21.79 -2.50
N SER A 364 4.79 20.72 -3.27
CA SER A 364 3.76 20.60 -4.32
C SER A 364 2.53 19.90 -3.75
N LEU A 365 1.56 20.67 -3.24
CA LEU A 365 0.33 20.14 -2.65
C LEU A 365 -0.82 20.12 -3.67
N HIS A 366 -1.44 18.96 -3.84
CA HIS A 366 -2.60 18.74 -4.71
C HIS A 366 -3.68 17.93 -4.00
N SER A 367 -4.92 18.04 -4.48
CA SER A 367 -6.04 17.27 -3.93
C SER A 367 -7.12 16.99 -4.96
N ASP A 368 -7.87 15.90 -4.75
CA ASP A 368 -9.11 15.60 -5.45
C ASP A 368 -10.08 14.83 -4.55
N ALA A 369 -11.07 15.53 -4.00
CA ALA A 369 -12.02 14.93 -3.06
C ALA A 369 -13.04 13.99 -3.73
N ALA A 370 -13.11 13.95 -5.07
CA ALA A 370 -13.98 13.02 -5.79
C ALA A 370 -13.42 11.59 -5.84
N LEU A 371 -12.09 11.45 -5.72
CA LEU A 371 -11.44 10.15 -5.68
C LEU A 371 -11.61 9.52 -4.30
N THR A 372 -11.83 8.20 -4.26
CA THR A 372 -11.56 7.43 -3.04
C THR A 372 -10.07 7.27 -2.81
N HIS A 373 -9.74 6.68 -1.66
CA HIS A 373 -8.38 6.27 -1.33
C HIS A 373 -7.74 5.33 -2.38
N GLN A 374 -8.49 4.35 -2.89
CA GLN A 374 -7.97 3.40 -3.87
C GLN A 374 -8.12 3.86 -5.32
N ASP A 375 -9.04 4.80 -5.62
CA ASP A 375 -9.12 5.40 -6.96
C ASP A 375 -7.77 6.05 -7.35
N ILE A 376 -7.03 6.59 -6.39
CA ILE A 376 -5.67 7.13 -6.60
C ILE A 376 -4.79 6.17 -7.40
N VAL A 377 -4.83 4.86 -7.12
CA VAL A 377 -3.91 3.89 -7.73
C VAL A 377 -4.50 3.14 -8.93
N TYR A 378 -5.83 3.16 -9.09
CA TYR A 378 -6.56 2.39 -10.11
C TYR A 378 -7.35 3.20 -11.14
N ALA A 379 -7.70 4.45 -10.84
CA ALA A 379 -8.53 5.27 -11.73
C ALA A 379 -7.84 5.52 -13.07
N GLN A 380 -8.66 5.73 -14.09
CA GLN A 380 -8.20 6.05 -15.44
C GLN A 380 -7.42 7.36 -15.45
N ARG A 381 -6.44 7.49 -16.34
CA ARG A 381 -5.49 8.60 -16.34
C ARG A 381 -6.17 9.97 -16.52
N GLU A 382 -7.21 10.01 -17.32
CA GLU A 382 -8.05 11.17 -17.61
C GLU A 382 -8.82 11.65 -16.38
N ASP A 383 -9.26 10.72 -15.54
CA ASP A 383 -10.06 10.98 -14.34
C ASP A 383 -9.22 11.06 -13.05
N ASN A 384 -7.92 10.76 -13.13
CA ASN A 384 -7.05 10.65 -11.98
C ASN A 384 -6.08 11.84 -11.88
N ARG A 385 -6.47 12.86 -11.10
CA ARG A 385 -5.68 14.08 -10.86
C ARG A 385 -4.29 13.79 -10.25
N PHE A 386 -4.17 12.75 -9.43
CA PHE A 386 -2.90 12.32 -8.85
C PHE A 386 -1.90 11.94 -9.95
N LEU A 387 -2.28 11.05 -10.87
CA LEU A 387 -1.38 10.63 -11.95
C LEU A 387 -0.93 11.80 -12.82
N GLN A 388 -1.81 12.78 -13.08
CA GLN A 388 -1.47 13.94 -13.92
C GLN A 388 -0.48 14.88 -13.22
N THR A 389 -0.72 15.18 -11.95
CA THR A 389 0.10 16.13 -11.18
C THR A 389 1.42 15.51 -10.73
N LEU A 390 1.43 14.23 -10.34
CA LEU A 390 2.67 13.51 -10.04
C LEU A 390 3.56 13.42 -11.28
N SER A 391 2.99 13.14 -12.46
CA SER A 391 3.73 13.15 -13.72
C SER A 391 4.38 14.52 -14.00
N GLN A 392 3.68 15.62 -13.71
CA GLN A 392 4.24 16.98 -13.83
C GLN A 392 5.39 17.22 -12.84
N PHE A 393 5.20 16.90 -11.56
CA PHE A 393 6.24 17.00 -10.53
C PHE A 393 7.49 16.21 -10.92
N LEU A 394 7.30 14.95 -11.32
CA LEU A 394 8.38 14.07 -11.76
C LEU A 394 9.08 14.54 -13.04
N ARG A 395 8.51 15.44 -13.84
CA ARG A 395 9.23 16.06 -14.97
C ARG A 395 9.92 17.36 -14.57
N GLY A 396 9.37 18.07 -13.58
CA GLY A 396 9.88 19.36 -13.10
C GLY A 396 11.07 19.26 -12.16
N LEU A 397 11.31 18.10 -11.52
CA LEU A 397 12.41 17.94 -10.58
C LEU A 397 13.77 18.28 -11.22
N PRO A 398 14.57 19.16 -10.60
CA PRO A 398 15.88 19.54 -11.10
C PRO A 398 16.81 18.33 -11.12
N ARG A 399 17.83 18.39 -11.96
CA ARG A 399 18.92 17.43 -11.90
C ARG A 399 19.73 17.69 -10.64
N ARG A 400 20.06 16.65 -9.89
CA ARG A 400 21.11 16.76 -8.88
C ARG A 400 22.46 16.73 -9.60
N ASP A 401 23.16 17.87 -9.58
CA ASP A 401 24.60 17.87 -9.80
C ASP A 401 25.22 17.16 -8.58
N ARG A 402 25.83 16.00 -8.79
CA ARG A 402 26.56 15.26 -7.76
C ARG A 402 28.05 15.54 -7.83
#